data_AF-A0A356SFE3-F1
#
_entry.id   AF-A0A356SFE3-F1
#
_cell.length_a   1.000
_cell.length_b   1.000
_cell.length_c   1.000
_cell.angle_alpha   90.00
_cell.angle_beta   90.00
_cell.angle_gamma   90.00
#
_symmetry.space_group_name_H-M   'P 1'
#
loop_
_entity.id
_entity.type
_entity.pdbx_description
1 polymer ?
#
loop_
_entity_poly.entity_id
_entity_poly.type
_entity_poly.pdbx_seq_one_letter_code
_entity_poly.pdbx_strand_id
1 'polypeptide(L)'
;FSTKGPDILAYQSATQKERGSCISRREAYRSYGLDEWTDCDAPTVRAVDAVVSADDIGTTRQLVTKMLEAPADPRVITADADGAEVVYSGICAGCHAYNVRLIGPPALVIQAQYGDDVQAVADYVANPERRRPDFPSMPPQGHISEEMRLLVAEYMLGLEG
;
A
#
# COMPACT_ATOMS: atom_id res chain seq x y z
N PHE A 1 17.06 35.26 15.43
CA PHE A 1 16.56 34.14 14.60
C PHE A 1 16.82 32.84 15.34
N SER A 2 15.84 31.92 15.38
CA SER A 2 16.00 30.61 16.04
C SER A 2 16.88 29.70 15.19
N THR A 3 17.78 28.95 15.82
CA THR A 3 18.62 27.92 15.18
C THR A 3 18.08 26.50 15.38
N LYS A 4 16.96 26.36 16.10
CA LYS A 4 16.27 25.08 16.28
C LYS A 4 15.69 24.60 14.94
N GLY A 5 15.70 23.29 14.74
CA GLY A 5 15.05 22.62 13.62
C GLY A 5 13.52 22.67 13.72
N PRO A 6 12.80 21.86 12.92
CA PRO A 6 11.34 21.84 12.92
C PRO A 6 10.77 21.49 14.30
N ASP A 7 9.58 22.03 14.58
CA ASP A 7 8.83 21.72 15.79
C ASP A 7 8.24 20.30 15.68
N ILE A 8 8.42 19.47 16.71
CA ILE A 8 7.98 18.08 16.75
C ILE A 8 6.83 17.95 17.76
N LEU A 9 5.68 17.48 17.30
CA LEU A 9 4.51 17.25 18.13
C LEU A 9 4.18 15.76 18.16
N ALA A 10 4.15 15.17 19.34
CA ALA A 10 3.65 13.81 19.54
C ALA A 10 2.27 13.84 20.18
N TYR A 11 1.32 13.13 19.58
CA TYR A 11 -0.07 13.11 20.01
C TYR A 11 -0.51 11.68 20.34
N GLN A 12 -1.32 11.54 21.39
CA GLN A 12 -1.90 10.26 21.83
C GLN A 12 -0.86 9.14 22.02
N SER A 13 -1.06 7.98 21.39
CA SER A 13 -0.26 6.76 21.57
C SER A 13 1.22 6.93 21.22
N ALA A 14 1.58 8.03 20.54
CA ALA A 14 2.97 8.39 20.31
C ALA A 14 3.71 8.77 21.61
N THR A 15 3.05 9.10 22.72
CA THR A 15 3.73 9.50 23.97
C THR A 15 4.04 8.32 24.91
N GLN A 16 3.65 7.10 24.55
CA GLN A 16 3.74 5.91 25.40
C GLN A 16 5.19 5.43 25.57
N LYS A 17 5.67 5.42 26.82
CA LYS A 17 7.01 4.97 27.21
C LYS A 17 7.25 3.49 26.91
N GLU A 18 6.20 2.67 27.00
CA GLU A 18 6.24 1.22 26.79
C GLU A 18 6.69 0.83 25.38
N ARG A 19 6.59 1.75 24.41
CA ARG A 19 7.05 1.54 23.04
C ARG A 19 8.57 1.62 22.88
N GLY A 20 9.31 1.95 23.94
CA GLY A 20 10.77 2.13 23.88
C GLY A 20 11.18 3.23 22.91
N SER A 21 10.34 4.24 22.73
CA SER A 21 10.57 5.32 21.77
C SER A 21 11.66 6.28 22.27
N CYS A 22 12.51 6.74 21.35
CA CYS A 22 13.60 7.67 21.66
C CYS A 22 13.65 8.82 20.66
N ILE A 23 14.17 9.98 21.09
CA ILE A 23 14.43 11.13 20.22
C ILE A 23 15.93 11.36 20.09
N SER A 24 16.41 11.54 18.86
CA SER A 24 17.79 11.96 18.62
C SER A 24 17.91 13.47 18.69
N ARG A 25 18.96 13.99 19.35
CA ARG A 25 19.23 15.43 19.49
C ARG A 25 18.01 16.23 19.93
N ARG A 26 17.37 15.85 21.03
CA ARG A 26 16.19 16.53 21.60
C ARG A 26 16.35 18.06 21.63
N GLU A 27 17.54 18.52 22.03
CA GLU A 27 17.86 19.96 22.08
C GLU A 27 17.89 20.64 20.71
N ALA A 28 18.04 19.94 19.60
CA ALA A 28 18.01 20.56 18.27
C ALA A 28 16.59 20.98 17.87
N TYR A 29 15.56 20.51 18.56
CA TYR A 29 14.15 20.70 18.19
C TYR A 29 13.39 21.41 19.31
N ARG A 30 12.26 22.01 18.96
CA ARG A 30 11.21 22.27 19.96
C ARG A 30 10.28 21.07 19.93
N SER A 31 9.95 20.52 21.08
CA SER A 31 9.10 19.33 21.15
C SER A 31 8.00 19.48 22.20
N TYR A 32 6.89 18.80 21.98
CA TYR A 32 5.78 18.67 22.92
C TYR A 32 5.25 17.23 22.90
N GLY A 33 5.02 16.65 24.08
CA GLY A 33 4.54 15.27 24.24
C GLY A 33 5.62 14.19 24.13
N LEU A 34 6.89 14.57 24.10
CA LEU A 34 8.03 13.64 24.01
C LEU A 34 8.80 13.51 25.32
N ASP A 35 8.27 14.02 26.44
CA ASP A 35 8.99 14.09 27.72
C ASP A 35 9.35 12.69 28.26
N GLU A 36 8.50 11.70 28.02
CA GLU A 36 8.70 10.31 28.44
C GLU A 36 9.59 9.49 27.51
N TRP A 37 9.97 10.03 26.35
CA TRP A 37 10.87 9.34 25.41
C TRP A 37 12.31 9.39 25.93
N THR A 38 13.08 8.33 25.71
CA THR A 38 14.51 8.35 26.00
C THR A 38 15.28 9.16 24.96
N ASP A 39 16.50 9.57 25.25
CA ASP A 39 17.41 10.02 24.20
C ASP A 39 17.97 8.79 23.47
N CYS A 40 18.00 8.82 22.14
CA CYS A 40 18.49 7.68 21.37
C CYS A 40 19.99 7.46 21.59
N ASP A 41 20.38 6.20 21.84
CA ASP A 41 21.78 5.77 21.90
C ASP A 41 22.36 5.56 20.49
N ALA A 42 22.21 6.59 19.64
CA ALA A 42 22.72 6.60 18.28
C ALA A 42 23.80 7.67 18.16
N PRO A 43 25.04 7.32 17.74
CA PRO A 43 26.09 8.30 17.59
C PRO A 43 25.66 9.40 16.61
N THR A 44 25.89 10.64 16.99
CA THR A 44 25.56 11.78 16.14
C THR A 44 26.50 11.81 14.95
N VAL A 45 26.07 11.27 13.81
CA VAL A 45 26.90 11.30 12.60
C VAL A 45 26.54 12.52 11.75
N ARG A 46 27.51 13.43 11.50
CA ARG A 46 27.32 14.51 10.52
C ARG A 46 27.10 13.87 9.15
N ALA A 47 26.34 14.54 8.28
CA ALA A 47 26.04 13.99 6.94
C ALA A 47 27.31 13.62 6.15
N VAL A 48 28.40 14.38 6.33
CA VAL A 48 29.73 14.13 5.74
C VAL A 48 30.44 12.92 6.34
N ASP A 49 30.27 12.66 7.65
CA ASP A 49 30.97 11.59 8.37
C ASP A 49 30.20 10.25 8.29
N ALA A 50 28.93 10.30 7.84
CA ALA A 50 28.01 9.16 7.76
C ALA A 50 28.34 8.14 6.66
N VAL A 51 29.31 8.45 5.79
CA VAL A 51 29.69 7.60 4.66
C VAL A 51 30.87 6.69 4.98
N VAL A 52 31.66 7.01 6.02
CA VAL A 52 33.01 6.42 6.19
C VAL A 52 33.17 5.62 7.48
N SER A 53 32.27 5.74 8.46
CA SER A 53 32.53 5.28 9.85
C SER A 53 31.44 4.46 10.52
N ALA A 54 30.36 4.09 9.84
CA ALA A 54 29.31 3.28 10.48
C ALA A 54 29.59 1.79 10.23
N ASP A 55 30.25 1.15 11.19
CA ASP A 55 30.34 -0.31 11.28
C ASP A 55 29.06 -0.93 11.87
N ASP A 56 28.12 -0.08 12.33
CA ASP A 56 26.88 -0.49 13.00
C ASP A 56 25.64 0.05 12.26
N ILE A 57 24.79 -0.87 11.79
CA ILE A 57 23.61 -0.57 10.96
C ILE A 57 22.45 -0.16 11.88
N GLY A 58 22.59 0.98 12.56
CA GLY A 58 21.52 1.56 13.37
C GLY A 58 20.45 2.29 12.55
N THR A 59 20.66 2.48 11.24
CA THR A 59 19.74 3.22 10.37
C THR A 59 19.71 2.65 8.95
N THR A 60 18.70 3.03 8.18
CA THR A 60 18.54 2.65 6.78
C THR A 60 19.47 3.40 5.82
N ARG A 61 20.29 4.34 6.32
CA ARG A 61 21.15 5.21 5.51
C ARG A 61 22.23 4.44 4.75
N GLN A 62 22.70 3.33 5.29
CA GLN A 62 23.75 2.49 4.68
C GLN A 62 23.21 1.39 3.77
N LEU A 63 21.88 1.25 3.69
CA LEU A 63 21.27 0.26 2.83
C LEU A 63 21.39 0.74 1.39
N VAL A 64 22.29 0.13 0.63
CA VAL A 64 22.43 0.34 -0.82
C VAL A 64 21.15 -0.09 -1.54
N THR A 65 20.45 -1.09 -1.00
CA THR A 65 19.18 -1.59 -1.52
C THR A 65 18.23 -1.99 -0.38
N LYS A 66 16.92 -1.87 -0.65
CA LYS A 66 15.84 -2.42 0.18
C LYS A 66 15.30 -3.74 -0.35
N MET A 67 15.88 -4.23 -1.44
CA MET A 67 15.55 -5.53 -2.01
C MET A 67 16.34 -6.62 -1.29
N LEU A 68 15.76 -7.81 -1.27
CA LEU A 68 16.48 -9.04 -0.91
C LEU A 68 17.55 -9.34 -1.96
N GLU A 69 18.57 -10.12 -1.59
CA GLU A 69 19.63 -10.55 -2.51
C GLU A 69 19.08 -11.39 -3.67
N ALA A 70 18.07 -12.21 -3.38
CA ALA A 70 17.29 -12.93 -4.37
C ALA A 70 15.83 -12.45 -4.32
N PRO A 71 15.09 -12.47 -5.45
CA PRO A 71 13.66 -12.17 -5.44
C PRO A 71 12.93 -13.05 -4.41
N ALA A 72 11.94 -12.47 -3.73
CA ALA A 72 11.05 -13.26 -2.89
C ALA A 72 10.35 -14.32 -3.75
N ASP A 73 10.10 -15.49 -3.17
CA ASP A 73 9.34 -16.52 -3.86
C ASP A 73 7.97 -15.98 -4.30
N PRO A 74 7.50 -16.32 -5.52
CA PRO A 74 6.19 -15.90 -5.98
C PRO A 74 5.12 -16.34 -4.97
N ARG A 75 4.18 -15.43 -4.68
CA ARG A 75 3.01 -15.80 -3.87
C ARG A 75 2.21 -16.86 -4.62
N VAL A 76 1.85 -17.92 -3.91
CA VAL A 76 0.89 -18.90 -4.43
C VAL A 76 -0.50 -18.30 -4.25
N ILE A 77 -1.18 -18.00 -5.35
CA ILE A 77 -2.58 -17.56 -5.35
C ILE A 77 -3.43 -18.79 -5.68
N THR A 78 -4.19 -19.26 -4.70
CA THR A 78 -5.14 -20.37 -4.84
C THR A 78 -6.43 -19.88 -5.47
N ALA A 79 -7.12 -20.73 -6.23
CA ALA A 79 -8.43 -20.42 -6.80
C ALA A 79 -9.54 -20.62 -5.76
N ASP A 80 -9.59 -19.70 -4.80
CA ASP A 80 -10.62 -19.62 -3.75
C ASP A 80 -10.97 -18.15 -3.46
N ALA A 81 -11.82 -17.92 -2.45
CA ALA A 81 -12.27 -16.57 -2.08
C ALA A 81 -11.11 -15.66 -1.65
N ASP A 82 -10.15 -16.17 -0.88
CA ASP A 82 -8.99 -15.41 -0.41
C ASP A 82 -8.08 -15.03 -1.60
N GLY A 83 -7.87 -15.95 -2.52
CA GLY A 83 -7.15 -15.68 -3.76
C GLY A 83 -7.84 -14.65 -4.65
N ALA A 84 -9.17 -14.70 -4.74
CA ALA A 84 -9.97 -13.74 -5.49
C ALA A 84 -9.86 -12.32 -4.92
N GLU A 85 -9.88 -12.17 -3.59
CA GLU A 85 -9.65 -10.89 -2.92
C GLU A 85 -8.26 -10.32 -3.28
N VAL A 86 -7.22 -11.16 -3.25
CA VAL A 86 -5.85 -10.77 -3.60
C VAL A 86 -5.77 -10.31 -5.05
N VAL A 87 -6.40 -11.05 -5.97
CA VAL A 87 -6.42 -10.72 -7.40
C VAL A 87 -7.21 -9.44 -7.65
N TYR A 88 -8.39 -9.29 -7.06
CA TYR A 88 -9.19 -8.06 -7.16
C TYR A 88 -8.39 -6.85 -6.66
N SER A 89 -7.74 -6.96 -5.50
CA SER A 89 -6.95 -5.89 -4.89
C SER A 89 -5.72 -5.53 -5.74
N GLY A 90 -5.05 -6.52 -6.31
CA GLY A 90 -3.82 -6.34 -7.08
C GLY A 90 -4.04 -5.88 -8.53
N ILE A 91 -5.16 -6.26 -9.16
CA ILE A 91 -5.39 -6.06 -10.60
C ILE A 91 -6.57 -5.12 -10.87
N CYS A 92 -7.65 -5.21 -10.09
CA CYS A 92 -8.93 -4.58 -10.42
C CYS A 92 -9.16 -3.26 -9.66
N ALA A 93 -8.91 -3.25 -8.34
CA ALA A 93 -9.27 -2.17 -7.43
C ALA A 93 -8.61 -0.82 -7.77
N GLY A 94 -7.42 -0.84 -8.36
CA GLY A 94 -6.73 0.37 -8.82
C GLY A 94 -7.46 1.12 -9.94
N CYS A 95 -8.29 0.42 -10.73
CA CYS A 95 -9.12 1.00 -11.78
C CYS A 95 -10.59 1.08 -11.40
N HIS A 96 -11.07 0.14 -10.59
CA HIS A 96 -12.47 -0.08 -10.23
C HIS A 96 -12.69 0.02 -8.72
N ALA A 97 -12.33 1.16 -8.13
CA ALA A 97 -12.66 1.45 -6.74
C ALA A 97 -14.17 1.33 -6.49
N TYR A 98 -14.56 1.09 -5.24
CA TYR A 98 -15.94 0.75 -4.91
C TYR A 98 -16.97 1.80 -5.39
N ASN A 99 -16.85 3.04 -4.92
CA ASN A 99 -17.79 4.13 -5.19
C ASN A 99 -17.15 5.37 -5.83
N VAL A 100 -15.87 5.31 -6.22
CA VAL A 100 -15.14 6.42 -6.84
C VAL A 100 -14.80 6.07 -8.28
N ARG A 101 -14.99 7.05 -9.16
CA ARG A 101 -14.53 6.96 -10.56
C ARG A 101 -13.01 7.12 -10.60
N LEU A 102 -12.32 6.08 -11.03
CA LEU A 102 -10.89 6.11 -11.34
C LEU A 102 -10.71 5.99 -12.87
N ILE A 103 -9.87 5.05 -13.32
CA ILE A 103 -9.67 4.75 -14.74
C ILE A 103 -10.89 4.04 -15.32
N GLY A 104 -11.50 3.13 -14.56
CA GLY A 104 -12.72 2.42 -14.91
C GLY A 104 -13.94 2.93 -14.14
N PRO A 105 -15.14 2.45 -14.50
CA PRO A 105 -16.34 2.71 -13.71
C PRO A 105 -16.23 2.13 -12.29
N PRO A 106 -16.87 2.75 -11.28
CA PRO A 106 -16.89 2.23 -9.93
C PRO A 106 -17.48 0.81 -9.87
N ALA A 107 -17.00 -0.04 -8.95
CA ALA A 107 -17.52 -1.40 -8.77
C ALA A 107 -19.02 -1.39 -8.48
N LEU A 108 -19.51 -0.42 -7.71
CA LEU A 108 -20.94 -0.21 -7.44
C LEU A 108 -21.78 -0.04 -8.71
N VAL A 109 -21.23 0.63 -9.73
CA VAL A 109 -21.91 0.82 -11.03
C VAL A 109 -21.90 -0.47 -11.84
N ILE A 110 -20.84 -1.28 -11.69
CA ILE A 110 -20.75 -2.60 -12.33
C ILE A 110 -21.76 -3.56 -11.68
N GLN A 111 -21.85 -3.58 -10.34
CA GLN A 111 -22.88 -4.30 -9.59
C GLN A 111 -24.28 -3.97 -10.09
N ALA A 112 -24.61 -2.68 -10.23
CA ALA A 112 -25.91 -2.26 -10.77
C ALA A 112 -26.14 -2.67 -12.24
N GLN A 113 -25.09 -2.86 -13.03
CA GLN A 113 -25.17 -3.22 -14.44
C GLN A 113 -25.33 -4.72 -14.67
N TYR A 114 -24.66 -5.55 -13.85
CA TYR A 114 -24.58 -7.00 -14.04
C TYR A 114 -25.43 -7.78 -13.03
N GLY A 115 -25.83 -7.17 -11.90
CA GLY A 115 -26.52 -7.89 -10.82
C GLY A 115 -25.66 -9.06 -10.33
N ASP A 116 -26.22 -10.26 -10.37
CA ASP A 116 -25.54 -11.50 -9.94
C ASP A 116 -24.90 -12.27 -11.11
N ASP A 117 -24.80 -11.67 -12.31
CA ASP A 117 -24.26 -12.34 -13.51
C ASP A 117 -22.73 -12.38 -13.52
N VAL A 118 -22.18 -13.25 -12.68
CA VAL A 118 -20.74 -13.52 -12.53
C VAL A 118 -20.11 -13.93 -13.86
N GLN A 119 -20.79 -14.75 -14.66
CA GLN A 119 -20.27 -15.26 -15.94
C GLN A 119 -20.08 -14.12 -16.94
N ALA A 120 -21.07 -13.23 -17.09
CA ALA A 120 -20.98 -12.11 -18.02
C ALA A 120 -19.85 -11.13 -17.65
N VAL A 121 -19.56 -10.95 -16.36
CA VAL A 121 -18.40 -10.18 -15.90
C VAL A 121 -17.10 -10.90 -16.27
N ALA A 122 -16.98 -12.20 -15.96
CA ALA A 122 -15.78 -12.98 -16.26
C ALA A 122 -15.45 -13.04 -17.76
N ASP A 123 -16.47 -13.17 -18.61
CA ASP A 123 -16.35 -13.19 -20.07
C ASP A 123 -15.92 -11.82 -20.61
N TYR A 124 -16.55 -10.75 -20.13
CA TYR A 124 -16.19 -9.38 -20.48
C TYR A 124 -14.75 -9.06 -20.08
N VAL A 125 -14.31 -9.55 -18.92
CA VAL A 125 -12.95 -9.31 -18.40
C VAL A 125 -11.87 -10.00 -19.26
N ALA A 126 -12.17 -11.16 -19.87
CA ALA A 126 -11.25 -11.79 -20.81
C ALA A 126 -11.12 -11.02 -22.13
N ASN A 127 -12.25 -10.55 -22.68
CA ASN A 127 -12.31 -9.89 -23.99
C ASN A 127 -13.14 -8.60 -23.92
N PRO A 128 -12.64 -7.54 -23.27
CA PRO A 128 -13.41 -6.33 -23.08
C PRO A 128 -13.60 -5.57 -24.39
N GLU A 129 -14.80 -5.03 -24.55
CA GLU A 129 -15.16 -4.10 -25.61
C GLU A 129 -15.44 -2.72 -25.01
N ARG A 130 -15.15 -1.65 -25.76
CA ARG A 130 -15.42 -0.30 -25.28
C ARG A 130 -16.93 -0.03 -25.28
N ARG A 131 -17.56 -0.06 -24.11
CA ARG A 131 -19.01 0.20 -23.94
C ARG A 131 -19.38 1.66 -23.77
N ARG A 132 -18.49 2.45 -23.16
CA ARG A 132 -18.80 3.83 -22.77
C ARG A 132 -17.79 4.80 -23.37
N PRO A 133 -18.24 5.91 -23.99
CA PRO A 133 -17.34 6.84 -24.66
C PRO A 133 -16.50 7.64 -23.65
N ASP A 134 -17.00 7.84 -22.43
CA ASP A 134 -16.35 8.60 -21.37
C ASP A 134 -15.27 7.81 -20.62
N PHE A 135 -15.10 6.51 -20.87
CA PHE A 135 -14.01 5.69 -20.34
C PHE A 135 -13.04 5.26 -21.45
N PRO A 136 -11.75 5.08 -21.13
CA PRO A 136 -10.82 4.41 -22.04
C PRO A 136 -11.22 2.94 -22.25
N SER A 137 -10.61 2.29 -23.24
CA SER A 137 -10.79 0.85 -23.41
C SER A 137 -10.16 0.09 -22.23
N MET A 138 -10.90 -0.84 -21.65
CA MET A 138 -10.37 -1.71 -20.60
C MET A 138 -9.34 -2.69 -21.21
N PRO A 139 -8.18 -2.92 -20.56
CA PRO A 139 -7.23 -3.91 -21.04
C PRO A 139 -7.74 -5.34 -20.79
N PRO A 140 -7.52 -6.30 -21.72
CA PRO A 140 -7.94 -7.68 -21.55
C PRO A 140 -7.20 -8.37 -20.41
N GLN A 141 -7.93 -9.10 -19.57
CA GLN A 141 -7.37 -9.89 -18.46
C GLN A 141 -7.37 -11.38 -18.76
N GLY A 142 -7.19 -11.76 -20.03
CA GLY A 142 -7.14 -13.17 -20.46
C GLY A 142 -5.94 -13.97 -19.91
N HIS A 143 -4.99 -13.32 -19.25
CA HIS A 143 -3.89 -13.98 -18.53
C HIS A 143 -4.33 -14.58 -17.19
N ILE A 144 -5.51 -14.18 -16.68
CA ILE A 144 -6.14 -14.77 -15.50
C ILE A 144 -6.95 -15.99 -15.95
N SER A 145 -6.81 -17.11 -15.25
CA SER A 145 -7.58 -18.32 -15.54
C SER A 145 -9.08 -18.05 -15.49
N GLU A 146 -9.86 -18.83 -16.24
CA GLU A 146 -11.33 -18.69 -16.25
C GLU A 146 -11.93 -18.86 -14.86
N GLU A 147 -11.48 -19.89 -14.14
CA GLU A 147 -11.88 -20.14 -12.75
C GLU A 147 -11.64 -18.92 -11.85
N MET A 148 -10.44 -18.33 -11.92
CA MET A 148 -10.13 -17.15 -11.11
C MET A 148 -10.92 -15.91 -11.57
N ARG A 149 -11.20 -15.75 -12.87
CA ARG A 149 -12.05 -14.66 -13.36
C ARG A 149 -13.48 -14.75 -12.80
N LEU A 150 -14.03 -15.96 -12.66
CA LEU A 150 -15.33 -16.17 -12.03
C LEU A 150 -15.31 -15.79 -10.55
N LEU A 151 -14.31 -16.27 -9.80
CA LEU A 151 -14.19 -15.95 -8.38
C LEU A 151 -13.99 -14.45 -8.13
N VAL A 152 -13.19 -13.77 -8.96
CA VAL A 152 -12.98 -12.31 -8.86
C VAL A 152 -14.24 -11.53 -9.24
N ALA A 153 -15.00 -12.02 -10.23
CA ALA A 153 -16.28 -11.43 -10.59
C ALA A 153 -17.29 -11.57 -9.43
N GLU A 154 -17.38 -12.76 -8.82
CA GLU A 154 -18.19 -13.00 -7.62
C GLU A 154 -17.77 -12.08 -6.47
N TYR A 155 -16.47 -12.01 -6.19
CA TYR A 155 -15.91 -11.10 -5.16
C TYR A 155 -16.29 -9.64 -5.42
N MET A 156 -16.10 -9.14 -6.64
CA MET A 156 -16.42 -7.75 -7.00
C MET A 156 -17.92 -7.47 -6.90
N LEU A 157 -18.77 -8.42 -7.30
CA LEU A 157 -20.23 -8.26 -7.22
C LEU A 157 -20.74 -8.37 -5.77
N GLY A 158 -20.00 -9.03 -4.88
CA GLY A 158 -20.29 -9.12 -3.44
C GLY A 158 -19.71 -8.00 -2.58
N LEU A 159 -19.05 -6.98 -3.14
CA LEU A 159 -18.45 -5.89 -2.35
C LEU A 159 -19.52 -5.06 -1.62
N GLU A 160 -19.26 -4.81 -0.34
CA GLU A 160 -20.03 -3.91 0.52
C GLU A 160 -19.24 -2.61 0.77
N GLY A 161 -19.97 -1.49 0.91
CA GLY A 161 -19.43 -0.12 0.98
C GLY A 161 -19.28 0.47 2.37
#